data_AF-A0A4Q7P2T8-F1
#
_entry.id   AF-A0A4Q7P2T8-F1
#
_cell.length_a   1.000
_cell.length_b   1.000
_cell.length_c   1.000
_cell.angle_alpha   90.00
_cell.angle_beta   90.00
_cell.angle_gamma   90.00
#
_symmetry.space_group_name_H-M   'P 1'
#
loop_
_entity.id
_entity.type
_entity.pdbx_description
1 polymer ?
#
loop_
_entity_poly.entity_id
_entity_poly.type
_entity_poly.pdbx_seq_one_letter_code
_entity_poly.pdbx_strand_id
1 'polypeptide(L)'
;MSGIQALDSLNGKMSGESVLRGTLSGGESLNGAICVTKEYDTYSGDYKVVPKATGSQILNTANKVLKDDILVTEIPYWETSNESNGTTAYIAKEVDTNGNK
;
A
#
# COMPACT_ATOMS: atom_id res chain seq x y z
N MET A 1 -10.24 -57.63 22.95
CA MET A 1 -9.64 -56.29 23.11
C MET A 1 -9.27 -55.80 21.72
N SER A 2 -10.11 -54.96 21.13
CA SER A 2 -9.80 -54.26 19.89
C SER A 2 -8.79 -53.16 20.21
N GLY A 3 -7.60 -53.25 19.62
CA GLY A 3 -6.52 -52.29 19.83
C GLY A 3 -6.90 -50.90 19.34
N ILE A 4 -6.48 -49.88 20.10
CA ILE A 4 -6.58 -48.47 19.73
C ILE A 4 -5.80 -48.30 18.41
N GLN A 5 -6.49 -47.95 17.32
CA GLN A 5 -5.82 -47.48 16.11
C GLN A 5 -5.36 -46.05 16.37
N ALA A 6 -4.05 -45.85 16.42
CA ALA A 6 -3.47 -44.52 16.52
C ALA A 6 -3.96 -43.68 15.33
N LEU A 7 -4.51 -42.50 15.60
CA LEU A 7 -4.80 -41.50 14.58
C LEU A 7 -3.47 -40.95 14.08
N ASP A 8 -2.98 -41.49 12.96
CA ASP A 8 -1.83 -40.91 12.28
C ASP A 8 -2.24 -39.56 11.68
N SER A 9 -1.68 -38.49 12.25
CA SER A 9 -1.94 -37.13 11.80
C SER A 9 -1.04 -36.83 10.61
N LEU A 10 -1.60 -36.64 9.42
CA LEU A 10 -0.84 -36.16 8.27
C LEU A 10 -0.68 -34.63 8.38
N ASN A 11 0.46 -34.17 8.89
CA ASN A 11 0.79 -32.74 8.93
C ASN A 11 1.69 -32.39 7.73
N GLY A 12 1.28 -31.38 6.95
CA GLY A 12 2.06 -30.84 5.84
C GLY A 12 1.90 -29.33 5.74
N LYS A 13 3.00 -28.61 5.52
CA LYS A 13 3.01 -27.18 5.21
C LYS A 13 3.22 -27.00 3.71
N MET A 14 2.26 -26.40 3.02
CA MET A 14 2.46 -25.93 1.65
C MET A 14 2.70 -24.41 1.68
N SER A 15 3.80 -23.98 1.09
CA SER A 15 4.12 -22.56 0.87
C SER A 15 4.33 -22.32 -0.63
N GLY A 16 3.39 -21.65 -1.29
CA GLY A 16 3.48 -21.26 -2.71
C GLY A 16 2.10 -21.07 -3.38
N GLU A 17 2.07 -20.31 -4.49
CA GLU A 17 0.89 -20.04 -5.33
C GLU A 17 0.45 -21.26 -6.18
N SER A 18 0.37 -22.45 -5.61
CA SER A 18 0.06 -23.68 -6.36
C SER A 18 -1.08 -24.47 -5.75
N VAL A 19 -1.78 -25.21 -6.62
CA VAL A 19 -2.97 -26.00 -6.28
C VAL A 19 -2.55 -27.28 -5.56
N LEU A 20 -3.01 -27.44 -4.32
CA LEU A 20 -2.90 -28.71 -3.60
C LEU A 20 -3.87 -29.73 -4.25
N ARG A 21 -3.32 -30.78 -4.86
CA ARG A 21 -4.11 -31.93 -5.35
C ARG A 21 -3.77 -33.15 -4.50
N GLY A 22 -4.76 -33.69 -3.81
CA GLY A 22 -4.63 -34.91 -3.02
C GLY A 22 -5.97 -35.63 -2.89
N THR A 23 -5.92 -36.95 -2.69
CA THR A 23 -7.10 -37.79 -2.42
C THR A 23 -7.03 -38.23 -0.96
N LEU A 24 -7.90 -37.68 -0.12
CA LEU A 24 -8.09 -38.11 1.26
C LEU A 24 -9.15 -39.21 1.27
N SER A 25 -8.74 -40.46 1.50
CA SER A 25 -9.66 -41.60 1.65
C SER A 25 -9.73 -42.01 3.12
N GLY A 26 -10.79 -41.57 3.81
CA GLY A 26 -11.12 -41.96 5.18
C GLY A 26 -12.63 -42.13 5.33
N GLY A 27 -13.07 -42.89 6.34
CA GLY A 27 -14.49 -43.24 6.53
C GLY A 27 -15.42 -42.11 6.95
N GLU A 28 -14.88 -40.92 7.26
CA GLU A 28 -15.63 -39.74 7.71
C GLU A 28 -15.22 -38.46 6.96
N SER A 29 -16.09 -37.45 6.95
CA SER A 29 -15.92 -36.21 6.18
C SER A 29 -15.00 -35.20 6.86
N LEU A 30 -14.02 -34.67 6.11
CA LEU A 30 -13.23 -33.50 6.51
C LEU A 30 -13.96 -32.23 6.05
N ASN A 31 -14.38 -31.38 6.99
CA ASN A 31 -14.93 -30.05 6.72
C ASN A 31 -13.94 -28.98 7.19
N GLY A 32 -13.52 -28.09 6.29
CA GLY A 32 -12.63 -26.98 6.59
C GLY A 32 -12.49 -26.03 5.41
N ALA A 33 -12.19 -24.76 5.68
CA ALA A 33 -11.93 -23.76 4.66
C ALA A 33 -10.42 -23.52 4.54
N ILE A 34 -9.87 -23.63 3.33
CA ILE A 34 -8.49 -23.23 3.02
C ILE A 34 -8.51 -21.73 2.68
N CYS A 35 -7.79 -20.93 3.46
CA CYS A 35 -7.59 -19.50 3.20
C CYS A 35 -6.15 -19.27 2.74
N VAL A 36 -5.98 -18.63 1.58
CA VAL A 36 -4.68 -18.19 1.07
C VAL A 36 -4.54 -16.71 1.37
N THR A 37 -3.51 -16.34 2.12
CA THR A 37 -3.10 -14.93 2.27
C THR A 37 -2.39 -14.50 1.00
N LYS A 38 -3.03 -13.63 0.22
CA LYS A 38 -2.39 -13.02 -0.95
C LYS A 38 -1.42 -11.96 -0.46
N GLU A 39 -0.14 -12.16 -0.72
CA GLU A 39 0.88 -11.16 -0.42
C GLU A 39 0.79 -10.02 -1.42
N TYR A 40 0.80 -8.79 -0.93
CA TYR A 40 0.80 -7.58 -1.74
C TYR A 40 2.02 -6.74 -1.37
N ASP A 41 2.62 -6.11 -2.37
CA ASP A 41 3.71 -5.17 -2.15
C ASP A 41 3.21 -3.97 -1.33
N THR A 42 4.05 -3.49 -0.42
CA THR A 42 3.74 -2.24 0.31
C THR A 42 4.13 -1.04 -0.55
N TYR A 43 3.30 0.00 -0.56
CA TYR A 43 3.67 1.28 -1.15
C TYR A 43 4.73 1.99 -0.29
N SER A 44 5.90 2.21 -0.89
CA SER A 44 7.07 2.83 -0.26
C SER A 44 7.33 4.26 -0.72
N GLY A 45 6.42 4.87 -1.47
CA GLY A 45 6.56 6.26 -1.91
C GLY A 45 6.13 7.26 -0.84
N ASP A 46 6.15 8.55 -1.19
CA ASP A 46 5.78 9.61 -0.27
C ASP A 46 4.30 9.54 0.11
N TYR A 47 4.03 9.68 1.41
CA TYR A 47 2.69 9.83 1.99
C TYR A 47 2.33 11.29 2.28
N LYS A 48 3.29 12.21 2.19
CA LYS A 48 3.05 13.66 2.26
C LYS A 48 3.48 14.27 0.95
N VAL A 49 2.53 14.76 0.17
CA VAL A 49 2.79 15.22 -1.20
C VAL A 49 2.24 16.63 -1.41
N VAL A 50 3.07 17.49 -1.99
CA VAL A 50 2.68 18.83 -2.44
C VAL A 50 2.37 18.77 -3.94
N PRO A 51 1.19 19.23 -4.40
CA PRO A 51 0.89 19.23 -5.82
C PRO A 51 1.79 20.16 -6.61
N LYS A 52 2.12 19.74 -7.83
CA LYS A 52 2.86 20.56 -8.79
C LYS A 52 1.96 21.70 -9.27
N ALA A 53 2.48 22.94 -9.34
CA ALA A 53 1.73 24.06 -9.92
C ALA A 53 1.38 23.84 -11.39
N THR A 54 2.25 23.13 -12.12
CA THR A 54 2.08 22.88 -13.54
C THR A 54 2.33 21.42 -13.86
N GLY A 55 1.40 20.82 -14.59
CA GLY A 55 1.47 19.42 -15.01
C GLY A 55 0.95 18.42 -13.97
N SER A 56 0.88 17.15 -14.38
CA SER A 56 0.37 16.06 -13.53
C SER A 56 1.47 15.43 -12.69
N GLN A 57 1.08 14.92 -11.52
CA GLN A 57 1.90 14.05 -10.67
C GLN A 57 1.24 12.67 -10.57
N ILE A 58 2.05 11.62 -10.50
CA ILE A 58 1.59 10.24 -10.36
C ILE A 58 2.27 9.63 -9.14
N LEU A 59 1.46 9.06 -8.24
CA LEU A 59 1.94 8.23 -7.14
C LEU A 59 1.82 6.77 -7.56
N ASN A 60 2.94 6.04 -7.52
CA ASN A 60 3.03 4.65 -8.02
C ASN A 60 2.44 3.63 -7.03
N THR A 61 1.17 3.81 -6.67
CA THR A 61 0.40 3.01 -5.68
C THR A 61 -0.29 1.79 -6.30
N ALA A 62 -0.26 1.63 -7.62
CA ALA A 62 -0.90 0.51 -8.30
C ALA A 62 -0.43 -0.85 -7.76
N ASN A 63 -1.40 -1.73 -7.46
CA ASN A 63 -1.20 -3.07 -6.87
C ASN A 63 -0.43 -3.10 -5.54
N LYS A 64 -0.38 -1.99 -4.81
CA LYS A 64 0.30 -1.89 -3.53
C LYS A 64 -0.65 -1.57 -2.39
N VAL A 65 -0.30 -2.01 -1.19
CA VAL A 65 -1.00 -1.69 0.04
C VAL A 65 -0.41 -0.43 0.66
N LEU A 66 -1.27 0.53 0.98
CA LEU A 66 -0.93 1.71 1.76
C LEU A 66 -0.91 1.34 3.24
N LYS A 67 0.16 1.74 3.96
CA LYS A 67 0.26 1.55 5.41
C LYS A 67 -0.41 2.67 6.20
N ASP A 68 -0.65 3.81 5.55
CA ASP A 68 -1.19 5.02 6.13
C ASP A 68 -1.96 5.80 5.04
N ASP A 69 -2.62 6.88 5.42
CA ASP A 69 -3.27 7.78 4.47
C ASP A 69 -2.23 8.65 3.74
N ILE A 70 -2.47 8.91 2.45
CA ILE A 70 -1.67 9.89 1.70
C ILE A 70 -2.25 11.29 1.95
N LEU A 71 -1.49 12.14 2.64
CA LEU A 71 -1.78 13.55 2.82
C LEU A 71 -1.34 14.34 1.59
N VAL A 72 -2.31 14.89 0.87
CA VAL A 72 -2.07 15.88 -0.19
C VAL A 72 -2.20 17.27 0.42
N THR A 73 -1.11 18.03 0.46
CA THR A 73 -1.10 19.40 1.00
C THR A 73 -1.57 20.41 -0.04
N GLU A 74 -1.84 21.65 0.38
CA GLU A 74 -2.16 22.72 -0.55
C GLU A 74 -0.96 23.09 -1.44
N ILE A 75 -1.25 23.70 -2.60
CA ILE A 75 -0.22 24.28 -3.46
C ILE A 75 0.25 25.58 -2.79
N PRO A 76 1.57 25.79 -2.60
CA PRO A 76 2.08 27.03 -2.03
C PRO A 76 1.62 28.25 -2.82
N TYR A 77 1.06 29.23 -2.12
CA TYR A 77 0.49 30.46 -2.70
C TYR A 77 0.89 31.67 -1.86
N TRP A 78 1.36 32.74 -2.50
CA TRP A 78 1.53 34.04 -1.86
C TRP A 78 1.31 35.18 -2.84
N GLU A 79 0.95 36.33 -2.29
CA GLU A 79 0.70 37.57 -3.01
C GLU A 79 1.68 38.64 -2.53
N THR A 80 2.11 39.50 -3.45
CA THR A 80 2.87 40.71 -3.14
C THR A 80 2.28 41.91 -3.87
N SER A 81 2.42 43.10 -3.28
CA SER A 81 2.22 44.34 -4.02
C SER A 81 3.32 44.52 -5.06
N ASN A 82 2.96 45.07 -6.22
CA ASN A 82 3.90 45.39 -7.30
C ASN A 82 4.01 46.92 -7.52
N GLU A 83 4.98 47.32 -8.33
CA GLU A 83 5.31 48.73 -8.61
C GLU A 83 4.18 49.50 -9.31
N SER A 84 3.20 48.80 -9.88
CA SER A 84 2.03 49.36 -10.55
C SER A 84 0.82 49.50 -9.63
N ASN A 85 1.00 49.45 -8.31
CA ASN A 85 -0.07 49.40 -7.30
C ASN A 85 -1.06 48.23 -7.49
N GLY A 86 -0.62 47.15 -8.14
CA GLY A 86 -1.38 45.92 -8.29
C GLY A 86 -0.90 44.80 -7.37
N THR A 87 -1.59 43.67 -7.42
CA THR A 87 -1.22 42.43 -6.72
C THR A 87 -0.60 41.44 -7.70
N THR A 88 0.57 40.91 -7.38
CA THR A 88 1.20 39.79 -8.09
C THR A 88 1.07 38.54 -7.23
N ALA A 89 0.34 37.55 -7.75
CA ALA A 89 0.22 36.23 -7.14
C ALA A 89 1.30 35.29 -7.69
N TYR A 90 1.81 34.43 -6.82
CA TYR A 90 2.74 33.39 -7.20
C TYR A 90 2.26 32.03 -6.71
N ILE A 91 2.43 31.02 -7.56
CA ILE A 91 1.95 29.66 -7.35
C ILE A 91 3.15 28.71 -7.41
N ALA A 92 3.36 27.92 -6.36
CA ALA A 92 4.43 26.93 -6.16
C ALA A 92 5.90 27.34 -6.34
N LYS A 93 6.24 28.63 -6.40
CA LYS A 93 7.60 29.09 -6.05
C LYS A 93 7.96 28.63 -4.64
N GLU A 94 9.13 28.03 -4.57
CA GLU A 94 9.76 27.60 -3.33
C GLU A 94 10.12 28.85 -2.54
N VAL A 95 9.67 28.92 -1.29
CA VAL A 95 10.25 29.85 -0.31
C VAL A 95 11.51 29.14 0.17
N ASP A 96 12.68 29.52 -0.39
CA ASP A 96 13.96 29.10 0.16
C ASP A 96 13.99 29.50 1.64
N THR A 97 13.85 28.50 2.52
CA THR A 97 13.92 28.69 3.98
C THR A 97 15.36 28.84 4.48
N ASN A 98 16.33 28.87 3.57
CA ASN A 98 17.73 29.15 3.86
C ASN A 98 18.12 30.50 3.29
N GLY A 99 17.77 31.56 4.03
CA GLY A 99 18.35 32.88 3.81
C GLY A 99 19.86 32.83 4.01
N ASN A 100 20.62 32.71 2.94
CA ASN A 100 21.94 33.33 2.88
C ASN A 100 22.16 33.92 1.48
N LYS A 101 22.63 35.17 1.51
CA LYS A 101 22.71 36.13 0.41
C LYS A 101 23.63 35.70 -0.72
#